data_AF-Q9L8Z0-F1
#
_entry.id   AF-Q9L8Z0-F1
#
_cell.length_a   1.000
_cell.length_b   1.000
_cell.length_c   1.000
_cell.angle_alpha   90.00
_cell.angle_beta   90.00
_cell.angle_gamma   90.00
#
_symmetry.space_group_name_H-M   'P 1'
#
loop_
_entity.id
_entity.type
_entity.pdbx_description
1 polymer ?
#
loop_
_entity_poly.entity_id
_entity_poly.type
_entity_poly.pdbx_seq_one_letter_code
_entity_poly.pdbx_strand_id
1 'polypeptide(L)'
;MQKFENVDVLAALEQIMRQNTAFYQSDFGIDKDIIRRDAASDQAADKTLLWMSRPSGTYCFRERDVFLKDTRQYNTWKFYGEQTRDKILAYAVELTGTQGGTIRGNLYELDYPQHFRHVIETAQPVSVNRLFYEHGTRDIPESQRFDGSPDRVLGNFLYYEAQPHDPAVLQEALRTEQHSRGRAVPGDFKVHVTALHDSRIETEARRIVDSLKDLSAPNSPNKTHFMVEISPHFAAIASTKDNDRLFAMLPYKSLCFTGMKGRHGVYAVINRDERRDVSIRRPRPSIRKQLSDSKQAASPKKAAARTKKNELEV
;
A
#
# COMPACT_ATOMS: atom_id res chain seq x y z
N MET A 1 -2.57 -11.03 7.55
CA MET A 1 -1.73 -10.84 6.36
C MET A 1 -2.31 -11.65 5.22
N GLN A 2 -2.68 -10.99 4.12
CA GLN A 2 -3.07 -11.66 2.87
C GLN A 2 -1.85 -11.89 1.99
N LYS A 3 -1.87 -12.96 1.19
CA LYS A 3 -0.84 -13.30 0.21
C LYS A 3 -1.44 -13.37 -1.19
N PHE A 4 -0.75 -12.80 -2.17
CA PHE A 4 -1.10 -12.90 -3.58
C PHE A 4 0.03 -13.62 -4.31
N GLU A 5 -0.22 -14.84 -4.75
CA GLU A 5 0.80 -15.73 -5.27
C GLU A 5 0.95 -15.61 -6.79
N ASN A 6 2.20 -15.74 -7.26
CA ASN A 6 2.52 -15.80 -8.68
C ASN A 6 1.84 -14.69 -9.49
N VAL A 7 1.97 -13.44 -9.03
CA VAL A 7 1.45 -12.26 -9.71
C VAL A 7 2.50 -11.69 -10.67
N ASP A 8 2.07 -10.92 -11.66
CA ASP A 8 2.96 -9.95 -12.33
C ASP A 8 3.26 -8.85 -11.31
N VAL A 9 4.46 -8.83 -10.76
CA VAL A 9 4.84 -7.95 -9.63
C VAL A 9 4.68 -6.49 -10.02
N LEU A 10 5.18 -6.11 -11.20
CA LEU A 10 5.14 -4.72 -11.62
C LEU A 10 3.70 -4.27 -11.89
N ALA A 11 2.90 -5.08 -12.58
CA ALA A 11 1.51 -4.76 -12.86
C ALA A 11 0.64 -4.76 -11.60
N ALA A 12 0.93 -5.63 -10.62
CA ALA A 12 0.22 -5.69 -9.35
C ALA A 12 0.52 -4.46 -8.49
N LEU A 13 1.79 -4.12 -8.29
CA LEU A 13 2.17 -2.92 -7.53
C LEU A 13 1.67 -1.63 -8.21
N GLU A 14 1.62 -1.57 -9.54
CA GLU A 14 1.03 -0.42 -10.25
C GLU A 14 -0.47 -0.25 -9.95
N GLN A 15 -1.22 -1.36 -9.93
CA GLN A 15 -2.64 -1.34 -9.61
C GLN A 15 -2.90 -0.90 -8.17
N ILE A 16 -2.06 -1.33 -7.24
CA ILE A 16 -2.10 -0.89 -5.83
C ILE A 16 -1.77 0.60 -5.73
N MET A 17 -0.67 1.05 -6.36
CA MET A 17 -0.23 2.45 -6.36
C MET A 17 -1.36 3.37 -6.80
N ARG A 18 -2.07 3.03 -7.89
CA ARG A 18 -3.19 3.83 -8.42
C ARG A 18 -4.37 3.98 -7.45
N GLN A 19 -4.45 3.16 -6.40
CA GLN A 19 -5.47 3.30 -5.36
C GLN A 19 -5.06 4.28 -4.24
N ASN A 20 -3.81 4.69 -4.14
CA ASN A 20 -3.35 5.48 -2.99
C ASN A 20 -2.46 6.66 -3.38
N THR A 21 -1.58 6.52 -4.36
CA THR A 21 -0.62 7.55 -4.77
C THR A 21 -1.21 8.54 -5.76
N ALA A 22 -1.45 9.76 -5.28
CA ALA A 22 -1.97 10.87 -6.07
C ALA A 22 -0.88 11.67 -6.77
N PHE A 23 0.20 11.96 -6.04
CA PHE A 23 1.31 12.77 -6.54
C PHE A 23 2.59 11.93 -6.60
N TYR A 24 3.53 12.35 -7.45
CA TYR A 24 4.81 11.67 -7.64
C TYR A 24 4.67 10.18 -8.03
N GLN A 25 3.67 9.84 -8.84
CA GLN A 25 3.54 8.49 -9.41
C GLN A 25 4.77 8.08 -10.26
N SER A 26 5.57 9.05 -10.70
CA SER A 26 6.85 8.83 -11.37
C SER A 26 7.87 8.11 -10.49
N ASP A 27 7.76 8.18 -9.16
CA ASP A 27 8.64 7.47 -8.22
C ASP A 27 8.56 5.96 -8.42
N PHE A 28 7.42 5.45 -8.88
CA PHE A 28 7.25 4.05 -9.21
C PHE A 28 8.11 3.61 -10.42
N GLY A 29 8.59 4.55 -11.24
CA GLY A 29 9.62 4.29 -12.23
C GLY A 29 10.93 3.81 -11.59
N ILE A 30 11.35 4.46 -10.50
CA ILE A 30 12.54 4.08 -9.73
C ILE A 30 12.33 2.70 -9.10
N ASP A 31 11.14 2.45 -8.55
CA ASP A 31 10.79 1.15 -7.99
C ASP A 31 10.86 0.03 -9.06
N LYS A 32 10.37 0.28 -10.28
CA LYS A 32 10.46 -0.69 -11.39
C LYS A 32 11.91 -1.03 -11.71
N ASP A 33 12.81 -0.05 -11.68
CA ASP A 33 14.23 -0.28 -11.96
C ASP A 33 14.93 -1.06 -10.84
N ILE A 34 14.58 -0.78 -9.58
CA ILE A 34 15.01 -1.58 -8.42
C ILE A 34 14.56 -3.03 -8.58
N ILE A 35 13.26 -3.24 -8.83
CA ILE A 35 12.67 -4.58 -8.96
C ILE A 35 13.28 -5.34 -10.13
N ARG A 36 13.54 -4.70 -11.27
CA ARG A 36 14.18 -5.35 -12.44
C ARG A 36 15.60 -5.78 -12.13
N ARG A 37 16.40 -4.89 -11.54
CA ARG A 37 17.79 -5.18 -11.13
C ARG A 37 17.82 -6.35 -10.16
N ASP A 38 16.99 -6.30 -9.12
CA ASP A 38 16.98 -7.30 -8.06
C ASP A 38 16.33 -8.63 -8.54
N ALA A 39 15.40 -8.58 -9.51
CA ALA A 39 14.91 -9.78 -10.21
C ALA A 39 15.99 -10.48 -11.06
N ALA A 40 16.94 -9.73 -11.62
CA ALA A 40 18.05 -10.26 -12.41
C ALA A 40 19.24 -10.75 -11.56
N SER A 41 19.31 -10.37 -10.29
CA SER A 41 20.40 -10.79 -9.38
C SER A 41 20.34 -12.28 -9.04
N ASP A 42 21.48 -12.95 -8.87
CA ASP A 42 21.51 -14.34 -8.36
C ASP A 42 21.50 -14.40 -6.83
N GLN A 43 21.54 -13.26 -6.15
CA GLN A 43 21.57 -13.21 -4.68
C GLN A 43 20.17 -13.40 -4.10
N ALA A 44 20.03 -14.34 -3.16
CA ALA A 44 18.78 -14.57 -2.45
C ALA A 44 18.29 -13.33 -1.68
N ALA A 45 19.22 -12.52 -1.15
CA ALA A 45 18.90 -11.29 -0.41
C ALA A 45 18.24 -10.21 -1.29
N ASP A 46 18.44 -10.26 -2.61
CA ASP A 46 17.82 -9.34 -3.56
C ASP A 46 16.40 -9.78 -3.93
N LYS A 47 16.00 -11.00 -3.57
CA LYS A 47 14.66 -11.52 -3.89
C LYS A 47 13.59 -11.09 -2.90
N THR A 48 13.97 -10.49 -1.77
CA THR A 48 13.00 -9.99 -0.78
C THR A 48 13.07 -8.47 -0.65
N LEU A 49 11.96 -7.82 -1.00
CA LEU A 49 11.83 -6.37 -1.00
C LEU A 49 10.68 -5.94 -0.10
N LEU A 50 10.76 -4.73 0.41
CA LEU A 50 9.65 -4.03 1.03
C LEU A 50 9.24 -2.87 0.13
N TRP A 51 7.95 -2.78 -0.16
CA TRP A 51 7.37 -1.73 -0.99
C TRP A 51 6.29 -0.99 -0.22
N MET A 52 6.26 0.34 -0.35
CA MET A 52 5.18 1.16 0.16
C MET A 52 4.65 2.12 -0.91
N SER A 53 3.34 2.31 -0.91
CA SER A 53 2.68 3.40 -1.61
C SER A 53 2.08 4.35 -0.60
N ARG A 54 2.37 5.63 -0.80
CA ARG A 54 1.85 6.75 -0.01
C ARG A 54 1.11 7.73 -0.92
N PRO A 55 0.33 8.68 -0.37
CA PRO A 55 -0.40 9.66 -1.18
C PRO A 55 0.47 10.49 -2.13
N SER A 56 1.76 10.64 -1.81
CA SER A 56 2.71 11.46 -2.57
C SER A 56 4.00 10.73 -2.92
N GLY A 57 3.91 9.50 -3.41
CA GLY A 57 5.04 8.76 -3.97
C GLY A 57 5.03 7.29 -3.59
N THR A 58 6.11 6.61 -3.93
CA THR A 58 6.33 5.19 -3.61
C THR A 58 7.78 4.96 -3.21
N TYR A 59 8.03 3.87 -2.49
CA TYR A 59 9.39 3.43 -2.17
C TYR A 59 9.50 1.91 -2.27
N CYS A 60 10.58 1.45 -2.89
CA CYS A 60 11.01 0.07 -2.89
C CYS A 60 12.39 -0.05 -2.23
N PHE A 61 12.53 -0.94 -1.27
CA PHE A 61 13.79 -1.21 -0.57
C PHE A 61 14.07 -2.71 -0.52
N ARG A 62 15.35 -3.08 -0.49
CA ARG A 62 15.73 -4.43 -0.05
C ARG A 62 15.31 -4.59 1.39
N GLU A 63 14.70 -5.73 1.70
CA GLU A 63 14.19 -5.98 3.04
C GLU A 63 15.30 -5.91 4.08
N ARG A 64 16.45 -6.54 3.78
CA ARG A 64 17.66 -6.52 4.62
C ARG A 64 18.03 -5.10 5.09
N ASP A 65 18.02 -4.14 4.18
CA ASP A 65 18.47 -2.77 4.46
C ASP A 65 17.50 -2.03 5.39
N VAL A 66 16.21 -2.38 5.36
CA VAL A 66 15.22 -1.81 6.28
C VAL A 66 15.46 -2.25 7.72
N PHE A 67 16.09 -3.41 7.95
CA PHE A 67 16.46 -3.90 9.28
C PHE A 67 17.87 -3.46 9.74
N LEU A 68 18.49 -2.52 9.04
CA LEU A 68 19.79 -1.94 9.40
C LEU A 68 19.62 -0.48 9.84
N LYS A 69 19.93 -0.20 11.12
CA LYS A 69 19.77 1.13 11.72
C LYS A 69 20.59 2.19 10.97
N ASP A 70 20.05 3.40 10.98
CA ASP A 70 20.65 4.61 10.39
C ASP A 70 20.88 4.59 8.87
N THR A 71 20.56 3.48 8.20
CA THR A 71 20.46 3.44 6.74
C THR A 71 19.31 4.33 6.26
N ARG A 72 19.40 4.80 5.01
CA ARG A 72 18.33 5.57 4.37
C ARG A 72 17.00 4.79 4.37
N GLN A 73 17.06 3.49 4.15
CA GLN A 73 15.94 2.57 4.04
C GLN A 73 15.21 2.45 5.39
N TYR A 74 15.95 2.14 6.46
CA TYR A 74 15.42 2.11 7.82
C TYR A 74 14.82 3.47 8.21
N ASN A 75 15.55 4.56 8.00
CA ASN A 75 15.10 5.90 8.37
C ASN A 75 13.84 6.31 7.60
N THR A 76 13.74 5.98 6.32
CA THR A 76 12.54 6.25 5.52
C THR A 76 11.35 5.41 6.00
N TRP A 77 11.57 4.11 6.22
CA TRP A 77 10.53 3.20 6.71
C TRP A 77 10.02 3.58 8.10
N LYS A 78 10.89 4.08 8.98
CA LYS A 78 10.55 4.60 10.32
C LYS A 78 9.83 5.95 10.25
N PHE A 79 10.35 6.90 9.46
CA PHE A 79 9.83 8.26 9.37
C PHE A 79 8.35 8.28 9.00
N TYR A 80 7.96 7.50 8.00
CA TYR A 80 6.58 7.46 7.55
C TYR A 80 5.62 6.81 8.55
N GLY A 81 6.11 5.93 9.44
CA GLY A 81 5.34 5.33 10.53
C GLY A 81 5.17 6.25 11.75
N GLU A 82 6.17 7.07 12.05
CA GLU A 82 6.18 7.95 13.24
C GLU A 82 5.65 9.36 12.97
N GLN A 83 6.04 9.95 11.84
CA GLN A 83 5.94 11.41 11.62
C GLN A 83 4.80 11.79 10.67
N THR A 84 4.17 10.82 10.00
CA THR A 84 3.13 11.10 9.02
C THR A 84 1.79 10.53 9.41
N ARG A 85 0.72 11.20 8.97
CA ARG A 85 -0.65 10.70 9.02
C ARG A 85 -1.10 10.13 7.68
N ASP A 86 -0.14 9.89 6.78
CA ASP A 86 -0.40 9.35 5.45
C ASP A 86 -1.01 7.95 5.58
N LYS A 87 -2.04 7.65 4.78
CA LYS A 87 -2.49 6.28 4.62
C LYS A 87 -1.46 5.54 3.77
N ILE A 88 -0.76 4.58 4.35
CA ILE A 88 0.28 3.81 3.67
C ILE A 88 -0.25 2.43 3.34
N LEU A 89 -0.07 2.03 2.08
CA LEU A 89 -0.24 0.65 1.65
C LEU A 89 1.16 0.03 1.57
N ALA A 90 1.45 -0.99 2.38
CA ALA A 90 2.77 -1.63 2.42
C ALA A 90 2.68 -3.12 2.09
N TYR A 91 3.68 -3.61 1.37
CA TYR A 91 3.77 -4.98 0.93
C TYR A 91 5.20 -5.49 1.06
N ALA A 92 5.37 -6.71 1.54
CA ALA A 92 6.57 -7.47 1.26
C ALA A 92 6.43 -8.13 -0.11
N VAL A 93 7.51 -8.13 -0.87
CA VAL A 93 7.60 -8.65 -2.23
C VAL A 93 8.64 -9.76 -2.25
N GLU A 94 8.25 -10.94 -2.71
CA GLU A 94 9.14 -12.06 -2.95
C GLU A 94 9.23 -12.31 -4.45
N LEU A 95 10.40 -12.10 -5.04
CA LEU A 95 10.66 -12.30 -6.46
C LEU A 95 10.96 -13.78 -6.73
N THR A 96 10.13 -14.41 -7.56
CA THR A 96 10.24 -15.85 -7.87
C THR A 96 10.91 -16.15 -9.21
N GLY A 97 11.08 -15.13 -10.06
CA GLY A 97 11.78 -15.25 -11.34
C GLY A 97 11.10 -14.47 -12.46
N THR A 98 11.57 -14.68 -13.69
CA THR A 98 11.00 -14.06 -14.89
C THR A 98 10.44 -15.14 -15.80
N GLN A 99 9.17 -15.01 -16.20
CA GLN A 99 8.49 -15.93 -17.11
C GLN A 99 7.94 -15.13 -18.29
N GLY A 100 8.38 -15.43 -19.51
CA GLY A 100 7.89 -14.77 -20.73
C GLY A 100 8.12 -13.25 -20.74
N GLY A 101 9.19 -12.76 -20.10
CA GLY A 101 9.47 -11.33 -19.94
C GLY A 101 8.74 -10.65 -18.78
N THR A 102 7.84 -11.36 -18.07
CA THR A 102 7.14 -10.85 -16.89
C THR A 102 7.87 -11.25 -15.61
N ILE A 103 8.10 -10.29 -14.71
CA ILE A 103 8.64 -10.55 -13.37
C ILE A 103 7.52 -11.11 -12.50
N ARG A 104 7.69 -12.36 -12.06
CA ARG A 104 6.74 -13.10 -11.24
C ARG A 104 7.17 -13.09 -9.78
N GLY A 105 6.19 -13.04 -8.88
CA GLY A 105 6.48 -13.04 -7.46
C GLY A 105 5.24 -13.15 -6.59
N ASN A 106 5.45 -13.12 -5.29
CA ASN A 106 4.42 -13.12 -4.28
C ASN A 106 4.37 -11.76 -3.59
N LEU A 107 3.16 -11.27 -3.31
CA LEU A 107 2.95 -10.06 -2.53
C LEU A 107 2.30 -10.42 -1.20
N TYR A 108 2.78 -9.83 -0.11
CA TYR A 108 2.25 -10.03 1.23
C TYR A 108 1.83 -8.68 1.79
N GLU A 109 0.54 -8.51 2.05
CA GLU A 109 0.01 -7.26 2.60
C GLU A 109 0.47 -7.08 4.06
N LEU A 110 1.12 -5.96 4.34
CA LEU A 110 1.61 -5.62 5.67
C LEU A 110 0.67 -4.64 6.38
N ASP A 111 0.42 -4.89 7.66
CA ASP A 111 -0.06 -3.84 8.56
C ASP A 111 1.12 -2.91 8.83
N TYR A 112 1.24 -1.83 8.03
CA TYR A 112 2.37 -0.92 8.11
C TYR A 112 2.59 -0.35 9.52
N PRO A 113 1.56 0.16 10.24
CA PRO A 113 1.68 0.57 11.63
C PRO A 113 2.29 -0.48 12.57
N GLN A 114 1.92 -1.75 12.43
CA GLN A 114 2.54 -2.82 13.23
C GLN A 114 3.96 -3.12 12.76
N HIS A 115 4.16 -3.20 11.46
CA HIS A 115 5.43 -3.60 10.85
C HIS A 115 6.55 -2.59 11.10
N PHE A 116 6.31 -1.28 11.02
CA PHE A 116 7.40 -0.31 11.28
C PHE A 116 7.85 -0.34 12.75
N ARG A 117 6.94 -0.60 13.71
CA ARG A 117 7.30 -0.77 15.12
C ARG A 117 8.15 -2.02 15.30
N HIS A 118 7.76 -3.12 14.66
CA HIS A 118 8.55 -4.34 14.64
C HIS A 118 9.98 -4.08 14.12
N VAL A 119 10.11 -3.39 12.98
CA VAL A 119 11.41 -3.01 12.41
C VAL A 119 12.27 -2.24 13.42
N ILE A 120 11.70 -1.25 14.13
CA ILE A 120 12.43 -0.49 15.17
C ILE A 120 12.97 -1.40 16.28
N GLU A 121 12.15 -2.35 16.73
CA GLU A 121 12.50 -3.28 17.82
C GLU A 121 13.60 -4.26 17.41
N THR A 122 13.60 -4.71 16.16
CA THR A 122 14.49 -5.78 15.68
C THR A 122 15.71 -5.31 14.90
N ALA A 123 15.73 -4.08 14.40
CA ALA A 123 16.81 -3.59 13.53
C ALA A 123 18.18 -3.62 14.23
N GLN A 124 19.19 -4.04 13.47
CA GLN A 124 20.56 -4.19 13.93
C GLN A 124 21.38 -2.94 13.63
N PRO A 125 22.33 -2.55 14.51
CA PRO A 125 23.29 -1.50 14.18
C PRO A 125 24.19 -1.92 13.01
N VAL A 126 24.59 -0.95 12.22
CA VAL A 126 25.59 -1.12 11.16
C VAL A 126 26.98 -1.03 11.79
N SER A 127 27.89 -1.93 11.41
CA SER A 127 29.29 -1.92 11.84
C SER A 127 30.17 -1.12 10.86
N VAL A 128 30.04 -1.42 9.56
CA VAL A 128 30.82 -0.80 8.50
C VAL A 128 29.97 -0.63 7.25
N ASN A 129 30.31 0.35 6.42
CA ASN A 129 29.85 0.42 5.05
C ASN A 129 30.88 -0.28 4.15
N ARG A 130 30.46 -1.33 3.45
CA ARG A 130 31.28 -2.01 2.45
C ARG A 130 31.06 -1.35 1.09
N LEU A 131 32.12 -0.77 0.55
CA LEU A 131 32.15 -0.18 -0.79
C LEU A 131 32.59 -1.25 -1.79
N PHE A 132 31.83 -1.43 -2.86
CA PHE A 132 32.13 -2.33 -3.96
C PHE A 132 32.68 -1.55 -5.16
N TYR A 133 33.76 -2.07 -5.71
CA TYR A 133 34.46 -1.54 -6.87
C TYR A 133 34.67 -2.65 -7.92
N GLU A 134 35.08 -2.29 -9.12
CA GLU A 134 35.35 -3.23 -10.23
C GLU A 134 36.35 -4.34 -9.86
N HIS A 135 37.32 -4.05 -9.00
CA HIS A 135 38.43 -4.95 -8.67
C HIS A 135 38.51 -5.29 -7.18
N GLY A 136 37.44 -5.12 -6.42
CA GLY A 136 37.36 -5.56 -5.03
C GLY A 136 36.45 -4.73 -4.15
N THR A 137 36.65 -4.84 -2.83
CA THR A 137 35.83 -4.18 -1.83
C THR A 137 36.68 -3.47 -0.79
N ARG A 138 36.14 -2.41 -0.20
CA ARG A 138 36.75 -1.70 0.94
C ARG A 138 35.70 -1.43 2.01
N ASP A 139 36.01 -1.78 3.25
CA ASP A 139 35.17 -1.43 4.39
C ASP A 139 35.59 -0.08 4.96
N ILE A 140 34.62 0.77 5.25
CA ILE A 140 34.82 2.05 5.94
C ILE A 140 33.92 2.12 7.18
N PRO A 141 34.30 2.88 8.22
CA PRO A 141 33.41 3.17 9.34
C PRO A 141 32.06 3.70 8.87
N GLU A 142 30.97 3.31 9.54
CA GLU A 142 29.60 3.72 9.19
C GLU A 142 29.46 5.26 9.09
N SER A 143 30.07 5.98 10.02
CA SER A 143 29.99 7.44 10.11
C SER A 143 30.89 8.18 9.09
N GLN A 144 31.75 7.46 8.39
CA GLN A 144 32.65 8.06 7.41
C GLN A 144 31.91 8.37 6.11
N ARG A 145 31.92 9.65 5.72
CA ARG A 145 31.36 10.08 4.42
C ARG A 145 32.22 9.57 3.26
N PHE A 146 31.55 9.21 2.16
CA PHE A 146 32.15 8.85 0.89
C PHE A 146 31.29 9.40 -0.26
N ASP A 147 31.89 9.62 -1.42
CA ASP A 147 31.27 10.26 -2.59
C ASP A 147 31.23 9.35 -3.83
N GLY A 148 31.61 8.08 -3.68
CA GLY A 148 31.66 7.13 -4.79
C GLY A 148 32.78 7.44 -5.81
N SER A 149 33.80 8.20 -5.40
CA SER A 149 34.98 8.42 -6.24
C SER A 149 35.69 7.10 -6.61
N PRO A 150 36.26 7.00 -7.83
CA PRO A 150 37.07 5.87 -8.22
C PRO A 150 38.26 5.69 -7.27
N ASP A 151 38.60 4.44 -7.00
CA ASP A 151 39.79 4.08 -6.27
C ASP A 151 40.93 3.74 -7.24
N ARG A 152 42.15 4.18 -6.93
CA ARG A 152 43.32 4.00 -7.81
C ARG A 152 43.65 2.53 -8.07
N VAL A 153 43.34 1.64 -7.12
CA VAL A 153 43.65 0.22 -7.18
C VAL A 153 42.38 -0.58 -7.49
N LEU A 154 41.26 -0.23 -6.84
CA LEU A 154 40.04 -1.00 -6.95
C LEU A 154 39.19 -0.65 -8.18
N GLY A 155 39.50 0.45 -8.88
CA GLY A 155 38.79 0.88 -10.08
C GLY A 155 37.57 1.75 -9.78
N ASN A 156 36.59 1.75 -10.69
CA ASN A 156 35.38 2.56 -10.51
C ASN A 156 34.51 2.03 -9.38
N PHE A 157 33.90 2.96 -8.63
CA PHE A 157 32.89 2.62 -7.64
C PHE A 157 31.63 2.07 -8.29
N LEU A 158 31.08 1.00 -7.73
CA LEU A 158 29.88 0.35 -8.23
C LEU A 158 28.68 0.66 -7.32
N TYR A 159 28.75 0.27 -6.06
CA TYR A 159 27.70 0.48 -5.05
C TYR A 159 28.27 0.27 -3.65
N TYR A 160 27.45 0.48 -2.63
CA TYR A 160 27.81 0.15 -1.24
C TYR A 160 26.71 -0.67 -0.57
N GLU A 161 27.11 -1.39 0.47
CA GLU A 161 26.19 -2.09 1.36
C GLU A 161 26.55 -1.83 2.82
N ALA A 162 25.55 -1.53 3.63
CA ALA A 162 25.70 -1.51 5.08
C ALA A 162 25.84 -2.94 5.62
N GLN A 163 26.87 -3.19 6.42
CA GLN A 163 27.11 -4.49 7.04
C GLN A 163 26.63 -4.46 8.50
N PRO A 164 25.79 -5.42 8.94
CA PRO A 164 25.34 -5.48 10.33
C PRO A 164 26.51 -5.75 11.28
N HIS A 165 26.38 -5.27 12.51
CA HIS A 165 27.27 -5.66 13.61
C HIS A 165 27.22 -7.18 13.87
N ASP A 166 26.02 -7.77 13.82
CA ASP A 166 25.84 -9.21 13.93
C ASP A 166 25.03 -9.74 12.73
N PRO A 167 25.71 -10.32 11.72
CA PRO A 167 25.05 -10.91 10.56
C PRO A 167 24.11 -12.07 10.88
N ALA A 168 24.39 -12.85 11.94
CA ALA A 168 23.56 -14.00 12.30
C ALA A 168 22.23 -13.54 12.90
N VAL A 169 22.25 -12.49 13.74
CA VAL A 169 21.03 -11.90 14.30
C VAL A 169 20.17 -11.28 13.21
N LEU A 170 20.77 -10.54 12.26
CA LEU A 170 20.03 -10.02 11.12
C LEU A 170 19.40 -11.14 10.28
N GLN A 171 20.15 -12.22 10.03
CA GLN A 171 19.65 -13.35 9.26
C GLN A 171 18.45 -14.02 9.95
N GLU A 172 18.48 -14.15 11.28
CA GLU A 172 17.36 -14.72 12.04
C GLU A 172 16.12 -13.83 12.01
N ALA A 173 16.28 -12.50 12.07
CA ALA A 173 15.16 -11.56 11.91
C ALA A 173 14.50 -11.73 10.52
N LEU A 174 15.30 -11.79 9.45
CA LEU A 174 14.80 -11.98 8.09
C LEU A 174 14.13 -13.35 7.89
N ARG A 175 14.64 -14.41 8.53
CA ARG A 175 13.99 -15.73 8.52
C ARG A 175 12.65 -15.71 9.25
N THR A 176 12.56 -14.98 10.35
CA THR A 176 11.30 -14.81 11.10
C THR A 176 10.25 -14.12 10.24
N GLU A 177 10.63 -13.07 9.51
CA GLU A 177 9.79 -12.42 8.52
C GLU A 177 9.31 -13.38 7.42
N GLN A 178 10.22 -14.16 6.85
CA GLN A 178 9.88 -15.16 5.83
C GLN A 178 8.94 -16.25 6.38
N HIS A 179 9.15 -16.72 7.60
CA HIS A 179 8.31 -17.74 8.23
C HIS A 179 6.91 -17.23 8.54
N SER A 180 6.80 -15.97 8.98
CA SER A 180 5.52 -15.27 9.16
C SER A 180 4.72 -15.23 7.86
N ARG A 181 5.40 -14.92 6.74
CA ARG A 181 4.81 -14.91 5.39
C ARG A 181 4.31 -16.28 4.93
N GLY A 182 4.98 -17.36 5.33
CA GLY A 182 4.53 -18.73 5.06
C GLY A 182 3.14 -19.07 5.64
N ARG A 183 2.68 -18.31 6.64
CA ARG A 183 1.36 -18.47 7.28
C ARG A 183 0.29 -17.51 6.74
N ALA A 184 0.63 -16.69 5.75
CA ALA A 184 -0.30 -15.76 5.15
C ALA A 184 -1.42 -16.48 4.39
N VAL A 185 -2.62 -15.89 4.42
CA VAL A 185 -3.81 -16.48 3.78
C VAL A 185 -3.83 -16.08 2.31
N PRO A 186 -3.95 -17.03 1.35
CA PRO A 186 -4.11 -16.70 -0.05
C PRO A 186 -5.35 -15.83 -0.30
N GLY A 187 -5.17 -14.73 -1.02
CA GLY A 187 -6.22 -13.78 -1.36
C GLY A 187 -6.41 -13.66 -2.87
N ASP A 188 -7.61 -13.23 -3.29
CA ASP A 188 -7.86 -12.83 -4.67
C ASP A 188 -7.40 -11.38 -4.87
N PHE A 189 -6.36 -11.19 -5.69
CA PHE A 189 -5.76 -9.89 -5.94
C PHE A 189 -6.74 -8.86 -6.52
N LYS A 190 -7.68 -9.29 -7.37
CA LYS A 190 -8.66 -8.39 -7.97
C LYS A 190 -9.71 -7.95 -6.95
N VAL A 191 -10.12 -8.86 -6.06
CA VAL A 191 -10.98 -8.52 -4.92
C VAL A 191 -10.26 -7.53 -4.01
N HIS A 192 -8.97 -7.74 -3.76
CA HIS A 192 -8.15 -6.85 -2.94
C HIS A 192 -8.05 -5.43 -3.52
N VAL A 193 -7.71 -5.28 -4.80
CA VAL A 193 -7.67 -3.97 -5.46
C VAL A 193 -9.03 -3.28 -5.43
N THR A 194 -10.13 -4.04 -5.58
CA THR A 194 -11.50 -3.50 -5.47
C THR A 194 -11.77 -3.02 -4.04
N ALA A 195 -11.34 -3.76 -3.03
CA ALA A 195 -11.49 -3.35 -1.63
C ALA A 195 -10.68 -2.08 -1.30
N LEU A 196 -9.46 -1.94 -1.84
CA LEU A 196 -8.65 -0.73 -1.71
C LEU A 196 -9.36 0.48 -2.34
N HIS A 197 -9.90 0.31 -3.55
CA HIS A 197 -10.65 1.33 -4.26
C HIS A 197 -11.90 1.78 -3.48
N ASP A 198 -12.69 0.82 -3.00
CA ASP A 198 -13.90 1.10 -2.22
C ASP A 198 -13.56 1.78 -0.88
N SER A 199 -12.52 1.30 -0.19
CA SER A 199 -12.01 1.88 1.06
C SER A 199 -11.56 3.32 0.88
N ARG A 200 -10.91 3.66 -0.24
CA ARG A 200 -10.50 5.04 -0.54
C ARG A 200 -11.68 6.01 -0.54
N ILE A 201 -12.77 5.65 -1.23
CA ILE A 201 -13.99 6.48 -1.32
C ILE A 201 -14.66 6.59 0.04
N GLU A 202 -14.77 5.47 0.76
CA GLU A 202 -15.39 5.44 2.07
C GLU A 202 -14.62 6.27 3.12
N THR A 203 -13.29 6.18 3.12
CA THR A 203 -12.43 6.99 3.99
C THR A 203 -12.65 8.48 3.73
N GLU A 204 -12.74 8.90 2.47
CA GLU A 204 -12.99 10.30 2.15
C GLU A 204 -14.39 10.75 2.57
N ALA A 205 -15.41 9.91 2.40
CA ALA A 205 -16.77 10.20 2.86
C ALA A 205 -16.82 10.41 4.37
N ARG A 206 -16.16 9.54 5.15
CA ARG A 206 -16.07 9.68 6.62
C ARG A 206 -15.33 10.95 7.00
N ARG A 207 -14.18 11.23 6.37
CA ARG A 207 -13.40 12.45 6.62
C ARG A 207 -14.25 13.70 6.40
N ILE A 208 -15.03 13.76 5.32
CA ILE A 208 -15.92 14.90 5.05
C ILE A 208 -17.00 15.03 6.13
N VAL A 209 -17.68 13.93 6.49
CA VAL A 209 -18.72 13.94 7.53
C VAL A 209 -18.15 14.39 8.88
N ASP A 210 -17.01 13.84 9.29
CA ASP A 210 -16.38 14.17 10.58
C ASP A 210 -15.88 15.62 10.57
N SER A 211 -15.23 16.06 9.49
CA SER A 211 -14.82 17.46 9.34
C SER A 211 -16.01 18.42 9.36
N LEU A 212 -17.14 18.04 8.74
CA LEU A 212 -18.35 18.86 8.78
C LEU A 212 -18.92 18.93 10.19
N LYS A 213 -18.89 17.86 10.98
CA LYS A 213 -19.35 17.86 12.38
C LYS A 213 -18.51 18.78 13.26
N ASP A 214 -17.18 18.76 13.06
CA ASP A 214 -16.23 19.49 13.90
C ASP A 214 -16.29 21.01 13.70
N LEU A 215 -16.93 21.51 12.63
CA LEU A 215 -17.11 22.94 12.42
C LEU A 215 -18.09 23.54 13.44
N SER A 216 -17.64 24.55 14.19
CA SER A 216 -18.48 25.25 15.16
C SER A 216 -19.46 26.26 14.53
N ALA A 217 -19.11 26.84 13.39
CA ALA A 217 -19.92 27.83 12.69
C ALA A 217 -19.73 27.76 11.15
N PRO A 218 -20.69 28.28 10.36
CA PRO A 218 -20.56 28.35 8.91
C PRO A 218 -19.27 29.07 8.47
N ASN A 219 -18.49 28.43 7.59
CA ASN A 219 -17.17 28.88 7.16
C ASN A 219 -17.13 29.38 5.71
N SER A 220 -18.26 29.37 5.00
CA SER A 220 -18.42 30.06 3.71
C SER A 220 -18.20 31.58 3.81
N PRO A 221 -17.83 32.26 2.72
CA PRO A 221 -17.59 33.72 2.71
C PRO A 221 -18.76 34.53 3.28
N ASN A 222 -19.99 34.14 2.95
CA ASN A 222 -21.21 34.81 3.40
C ASN A 222 -21.79 34.23 4.70
N LYS A 223 -21.10 33.28 5.34
CA LYS A 223 -21.53 32.62 6.60
C LYS A 223 -22.90 31.90 6.53
N THR A 224 -23.29 31.46 5.33
CA THR A 224 -24.57 30.78 5.07
C THR A 224 -24.45 29.26 4.91
N HIS A 225 -23.25 28.75 4.69
CA HIS A 225 -22.96 27.34 4.45
C HIS A 225 -21.74 26.85 5.26
N PHE A 226 -21.74 25.55 5.55
CA PHE A 226 -20.56 24.79 5.96
C PHE A 226 -19.90 24.19 4.73
N MET A 227 -18.58 24.19 4.72
CA MET A 227 -17.75 23.78 3.58
C MET A 227 -16.58 22.96 4.08
N VAL A 228 -16.33 21.82 3.45
CA VAL A 228 -15.13 21.01 3.64
C VAL A 228 -14.53 20.74 2.28
N GLU A 229 -13.24 21.02 2.11
CA GLU A 229 -12.52 20.71 0.88
C GLU A 229 -12.45 19.18 0.72
N ILE A 230 -12.78 18.67 -0.45
CA ILE A 230 -12.51 17.28 -0.84
C ILE A 230 -10.99 17.12 -0.87
N SER A 231 -10.48 16.04 -0.29
CA SER A 231 -9.05 15.78 -0.16
C SER A 231 -8.35 15.96 -1.51
N PRO A 232 -7.30 16.79 -1.61
CA PRO A 232 -6.54 16.95 -2.85
C PRO A 232 -6.00 15.62 -3.37
N HIS A 233 -5.59 14.72 -2.46
CA HIS A 233 -5.16 13.37 -2.84
C HIS A 233 -6.30 12.54 -3.44
N PHE A 234 -7.50 12.60 -2.87
CA PHE A 234 -8.66 11.91 -3.44
C PHE A 234 -9.02 12.49 -4.81
N ALA A 235 -9.17 13.81 -4.88
CA ALA A 235 -9.57 14.52 -6.09
C ALA A 235 -8.62 14.26 -7.27
N ALA A 236 -7.32 14.13 -7.01
CA ALA A 236 -6.31 13.88 -8.04
C ALA A 236 -6.42 12.50 -8.71
N ILE A 237 -7.00 11.49 -8.04
CA ILE A 237 -7.10 10.10 -8.56
C ILE A 237 -8.54 9.58 -8.66
N ALA A 238 -9.52 10.39 -8.28
CA ALA A 238 -10.93 10.06 -8.36
C ALA A 238 -11.44 10.20 -9.79
N SER A 239 -12.12 9.16 -10.27
CA SER A 239 -12.91 9.26 -11.50
C SER A 239 -14.22 10.01 -11.27
N THR A 240 -14.94 10.37 -12.33
CA THR A 240 -16.32 10.89 -12.23
C THR A 240 -17.22 9.94 -11.45
N LYS A 241 -17.10 8.62 -11.71
CA LYS A 241 -17.87 7.59 -10.98
C LYS A 241 -17.52 7.54 -9.51
N ASP A 242 -16.27 7.82 -9.15
CA ASP A 242 -15.84 7.83 -7.74
C ASP A 242 -16.45 9.03 -7.01
N ASN A 243 -16.53 10.19 -7.69
CA ASN A 243 -17.20 11.38 -7.17
C ASN A 243 -18.71 11.14 -7.01
N ASP A 244 -19.37 10.46 -7.96
CA ASP A 244 -20.78 10.08 -7.83
C ASP A 244 -21.00 9.15 -6.63
N ARG A 245 -20.11 8.17 -6.43
CA ARG A 245 -20.14 7.26 -5.28
C ARG A 245 -19.90 8.01 -3.97
N LEU A 246 -18.93 8.92 -3.94
CA LEU A 246 -18.66 9.78 -2.77
C LEU A 246 -19.89 10.61 -2.42
N PHE A 247 -20.49 11.28 -3.40
CA PHE A 247 -21.70 12.09 -3.23
C PHE A 247 -22.84 11.23 -2.68
N ALA A 248 -23.06 10.03 -3.21
CA ALA A 248 -24.10 9.11 -2.76
C ALA A 248 -23.90 8.60 -1.32
N MET A 249 -22.66 8.53 -0.83
CA MET A 249 -22.34 8.13 0.55
C MET A 249 -22.61 9.26 1.57
N LEU A 250 -22.64 10.51 1.14
CA LEU A 250 -22.84 11.65 2.03
C LEU A 250 -24.35 11.83 2.37
N PRO A 251 -24.71 11.94 3.65
CA PRO A 251 -26.10 11.87 4.10
C PRO A 251 -26.90 13.18 3.99
N TYR A 252 -26.35 14.22 3.35
CA TYR A 252 -26.91 15.57 3.36
C TYR A 252 -27.85 15.83 2.16
N LYS A 253 -28.98 16.48 2.41
CA LYS A 253 -30.00 16.88 1.44
C LYS A 253 -29.59 18.11 0.64
N SER A 254 -28.93 19.09 1.26
CA SER A 254 -28.50 20.32 0.58
C SER A 254 -27.08 20.21 -0.01
N LEU A 255 -26.52 19.01 -0.04
CA LEU A 255 -25.16 18.77 -0.51
C LEU A 255 -24.96 19.21 -1.95
N CYS A 256 -23.92 19.99 -2.18
CA CYS A 256 -23.35 20.19 -3.51
C CYS A 256 -21.83 20.15 -3.48
N PHE A 257 -21.23 19.71 -4.60
CA PHE A 257 -19.80 19.84 -4.85
C PHE A 257 -19.57 21.04 -5.73
N THR A 258 -18.76 21.99 -5.27
CA THR A 258 -18.51 23.23 -6.02
C THR A 258 -17.10 23.74 -5.83
N GLY A 259 -16.56 24.37 -6.88
CA GLY A 259 -15.34 25.16 -6.80
C GLY A 259 -15.61 26.53 -6.18
N MET A 260 -14.57 27.20 -5.72
CA MET A 260 -14.68 28.55 -5.16
C MET A 260 -13.85 29.54 -5.97
N LYS A 261 -14.44 30.68 -6.32
CA LYS A 261 -13.70 31.76 -6.98
C LYS A 261 -12.55 32.23 -6.07
N GLY A 262 -11.32 32.18 -6.59
CA GLY A 262 -10.12 32.58 -5.86
C GLY A 262 -9.58 31.56 -4.85
N ARG A 263 -10.10 30.32 -4.83
CA ARG A 263 -9.51 29.21 -4.09
C ARG A 263 -9.33 27.99 -5.00
N HIS A 264 -8.26 27.25 -4.79
CA HIS A 264 -8.06 25.96 -5.43
C HIS A 264 -8.87 24.89 -4.69
N GLY A 265 -9.29 23.85 -5.41
CA GLY A 265 -9.99 22.70 -4.84
C GLY A 265 -11.50 22.67 -5.08
N VAL A 266 -12.08 21.51 -4.76
CA VAL A 266 -13.53 21.24 -4.82
C VAL A 266 -14.03 21.07 -3.40
N TYR A 267 -15.15 21.71 -3.07
CA TYR A 267 -15.70 21.72 -1.71
C TYR A 267 -17.03 20.99 -1.67
N ALA A 268 -17.21 20.16 -0.64
CA ALA A 268 -18.51 19.66 -0.20
C ALA A 268 -19.19 20.74 0.64
N VAL A 269 -20.36 21.20 0.20
CA VAL A 269 -21.07 22.34 0.79
C VAL A 269 -22.47 21.92 1.23
N ILE A 270 -22.86 22.35 2.43
CA ILE A 270 -24.20 22.16 2.99
C ILE A 270 -24.71 23.45 3.62
N ASN A 271 -26.03 23.64 3.63
CA ASN A 271 -26.69 24.77 4.27
C ASN A 271 -26.39 24.83 5.77
N ARG A 272 -26.32 26.05 6.33
CA ARG A 272 -26.08 26.24 7.78
C ARG A 272 -27.10 25.56 8.69
N ASP A 273 -28.34 25.41 8.21
CA ASP A 273 -29.46 24.86 8.99
C ASP A 273 -29.58 23.33 8.87
N GLU A 274 -28.70 22.68 8.08
CA GLU A 274 -28.71 21.23 7.90
C GLU A 274 -28.08 20.50 9.10
N ARG A 275 -28.70 19.40 9.54
CA ARG A 275 -28.18 18.55 10.61
C ARG A 275 -26.88 17.86 10.19
N ARG A 276 -25.81 18.07 10.99
CA ARG A 276 -24.47 17.53 10.75
C ARG A 276 -24.12 16.28 11.55
N ASP A 277 -24.81 16.06 12.66
CA ASP A 277 -24.66 14.86 13.50
C ASP A 277 -25.37 13.65 12.86
N VAL A 278 -24.72 13.11 11.83
CA VAL A 278 -25.17 11.97 11.01
C VAL A 278 -23.97 11.11 10.60
N SER A 279 -24.19 9.84 10.25
CA SER A 279 -23.17 8.95 9.71
C SER A 279 -23.28 8.81 8.20
N ILE A 280 -22.19 8.38 7.55
CA ILE A 280 -22.20 8.07 6.12
C ILE A 280 -23.29 7.05 5.79
N ARG A 281 -23.91 7.20 4.61
CA ARG A 281 -24.84 6.19 4.08
C ARG A 281 -24.05 4.94 3.74
N ARG A 282 -24.65 3.76 4.02
CA ARG A 282 -24.02 2.48 3.65
C ARG A 282 -23.70 2.47 2.15
N PRO A 283 -22.48 2.09 1.76
CA PRO A 283 -22.14 1.88 0.36
C PRO A 283 -23.20 0.98 -0.27
N ARG A 284 -23.88 1.44 -1.34
CA ARG A 284 -24.72 0.52 -2.13
C ARG A 284 -23.79 -0.55 -2.70
N PRO A 285 -24.02 -1.84 -2.44
CA PRO A 285 -23.20 -2.88 -3.03
C PRO A 285 -23.23 -2.74 -4.55
N SER A 286 -22.08 -2.91 -5.21
CA SER A 286 -22.03 -2.85 -6.67
C SER A 286 -23.02 -3.85 -7.27
N ILE A 287 -23.59 -3.54 -8.44
CA ILE A 287 -24.51 -4.45 -9.15
C ILE A 287 -23.88 -5.84 -9.32
N ARG A 288 -22.55 -5.92 -9.48
CA ARG A 288 -21.81 -7.19 -9.59
C ARG A 288 -21.82 -7.99 -8.29
N LYS A 289 -21.72 -7.33 -7.13
CA LYS A 289 -21.83 -7.96 -5.80
C LYS A 289 -23.28 -8.35 -5.51
N GLN A 290 -24.25 -7.53 -5.91
CA GLN A 290 -25.67 -7.90 -5.84
C GLN A 290 -25.99 -9.11 -6.73
N LEU A 291 -25.37 -9.23 -7.91
CA LEU A 291 -25.52 -10.39 -8.81
C LEU A 291 -24.81 -11.65 -8.28
N SER A 292 -23.67 -11.53 -7.58
CA SER A 292 -23.02 -12.68 -6.93
C SER A 292 -23.79 -13.15 -5.69
N ASP A 293 -24.25 -12.22 -4.88
CA ASP A 293 -24.97 -12.51 -3.64
C ASP A 293 -26.37 -13.06 -3.95
N SER A 294 -27.02 -12.57 -5.03
CA SER A 294 -28.27 -13.17 -5.53
C SER A 294 -28.06 -14.54 -6.17
N LYS A 295 -26.92 -14.82 -6.83
CA LYS A 295 -26.59 -16.19 -7.29
C LYS A 295 -26.34 -17.16 -6.12
N GLN A 296 -25.71 -16.70 -5.04
CA GLN A 296 -25.56 -17.50 -3.82
C GLN A 296 -26.88 -17.70 -3.08
N ALA A 297 -27.75 -16.69 -3.03
CA ALA A 297 -29.07 -16.79 -2.41
C ALA A 297 -30.09 -17.61 -3.23
N ALA A 298 -29.92 -17.69 -4.56
CA ALA A 298 -30.82 -18.42 -5.48
C ALA A 298 -30.40 -19.88 -5.75
N SER A 299 -29.51 -20.46 -4.95
CA SER A 299 -29.20 -21.89 -5.02
C SER A 299 -30.08 -22.68 -4.04
N PRO A 300 -31.24 -23.24 -4.45
CA PRO A 300 -31.99 -24.12 -3.57
C PRO A 300 -31.16 -25.39 -3.35
N LYS A 301 -30.88 -25.69 -2.07
CA LYS A 301 -30.43 -27.02 -1.63
C LYS A 301 -31.40 -28.06 -2.20
N LYS A 302 -31.02 -28.75 -3.27
CA LYS A 302 -31.71 -29.97 -3.71
C LYS A 302 -31.65 -30.96 -2.55
N ALA A 303 -32.78 -31.13 -1.87
CA ALA A 303 -32.99 -32.25 -0.98
C ALA A 303 -32.74 -33.55 -1.77
N ALA A 304 -31.94 -34.44 -1.19
CA ALA A 304 -31.65 -35.75 -1.76
C ALA A 304 -32.95 -36.51 -2.00
N ALA A 305 -33.19 -36.90 -3.25
CA ALA A 305 -34.29 -37.78 -3.62
C ALA A 305 -34.08 -39.13 -2.93
N ARG A 306 -35.01 -39.48 -2.03
CA ARG A 306 -35.14 -40.80 -1.43
C ARG A 306 -35.19 -41.87 -2.52
N THR A 307 -34.21 -42.75 -2.54
CA THR A 307 -34.26 -44.01 -3.30
C THR A 307 -35.23 -44.95 -2.59
N LYS A 308 -36.39 -45.24 -3.19
CA LYS A 308 -37.24 -46.37 -2.79
C LYS A 308 -36.59 -47.66 -3.30
N LYS A 309 -36.15 -48.53 -2.39
CA LYS A 309 -36.01 -49.97 -2.67
C LYS A 309 -37.37 -50.61 -2.40
N ASN A 310 -37.96 -51.22 -3.42
CA ASN A 310 -38.98 -52.25 -3.24
C ASN A 310 -38.29 -53.60 -3.43
N GLU A 311 -38.50 -54.49 -2.49
CA GLU A 311 -38.27 -55.94 -2.61
C GLU A 311 -39.29 -56.56 -3.57
N LEU A 312 -38.89 -57.60 -4.31
CA LEU A 312 -39.44 -58.96 -4.19
C LEU A 312 -38.75 -59.96 -5.15
N GLU A 313 -38.54 -61.13 -4.56
CA GLU A 313 -38.03 -62.45 -5.00
C GLU A 313 -38.15 -62.87 -6.48
N VAL A 314 -37.10 -63.58 -6.96
CA VAL A 314 -37.13 -65.01 -7.34
C VAL A 314 -35.83 -65.67 -6.86
#